data_AF-A0A7C3P844-F1
#
_entry.id   AF-A0A7C3P844-F1
#
_cell.length_a   1.000
_cell.length_b   1.000
_cell.length_c   1.000
_cell.angle_alpha   90.00
_cell.angle_beta   90.00
_cell.angle_gamma   90.00
#
_symmetry.space_group_name_H-M   'P 1'
#
loop_
_entity.id
_entity.type
_entity.pdbx_description
1 polymer ?
#
loop_
_entity_poly.entity_id
_entity_poly.type
_entity_poly.pdbx_seq_one_letter_code
_entity_poly.pdbx_strand_id
1 'polypeptide(L)'
;MIDPGFDMMTPDQKKKIVAEVEAALKLWPTHGQGKWKSKLLVKDSIADITLQQVLTRPRDFDVIACMNLNGDYLSDAIAAQIGGIGIAPGANINYITGHAIFEATHGTAPKYANLDQVNPGSVILSGEMMLRYMGTEGGCWKQAADLIIKGMDGAISAKTVTYDFERLMKAEGDTQVKKVKCSEFADAVIKHMG
;
A
#
# COMPACT_ATOMS: atom_id res chain seq x y z
N MET A 1 8.89 -17.29 21.18
CA MET A 1 8.59 -18.44 22.06
C MET A 1 8.81 -19.66 21.19
N ILE A 2 9.77 -20.54 21.53
CA ILE A 2 10.04 -21.75 20.73
C ILE A 2 8.82 -22.66 20.93
N ASP A 3 8.15 -23.04 19.85
CA ASP A 3 7.10 -24.06 19.90
C ASP A 3 7.74 -25.34 20.46
N PRO A 4 7.24 -25.89 21.59
CA PRO A 4 7.88 -27.03 22.24
C PRO A 4 7.90 -28.29 21.36
N GLY A 5 7.21 -28.29 20.22
CA GLY A 5 7.11 -29.43 19.32
C GLY A 5 6.10 -30.45 19.86
N PHE A 6 5.46 -31.18 18.96
CA PHE A 6 4.34 -32.07 19.29
C PHE A 6 4.68 -33.03 20.44
N ASP A 7 5.89 -33.58 20.48
CA ASP A 7 6.32 -34.57 21.47
C ASP A 7 6.38 -34.03 22.90
N MET A 8 6.64 -32.74 23.08
CA MET A 8 6.78 -32.09 24.38
C MET A 8 5.45 -31.52 24.91
N MET A 9 4.35 -31.66 24.15
CA MET A 9 3.02 -31.17 24.54
C MET A 9 2.33 -32.10 25.56
N THR A 10 1.44 -31.54 26.37
CA THR A 10 0.60 -32.32 27.29
C THR A 10 -0.36 -33.25 26.51
N PRO A 11 -0.86 -34.34 27.12
CA PRO A 11 -1.82 -35.23 26.47
C PRO A 11 -3.05 -34.52 25.90
N ASP A 12 -3.57 -33.52 26.61
CA ASP A 12 -4.75 -32.74 26.16
C ASP A 12 -4.42 -31.86 24.96
N GLN A 13 -3.25 -31.23 24.94
CA GLN A 13 -2.77 -30.45 23.79
C GLN A 13 -2.58 -31.33 22.56
N LYS A 14 -1.92 -32.49 22.73
CA LYS A 14 -1.74 -33.49 21.65
C LYS A 14 -3.09 -33.94 21.10
N LYS A 15 -4.04 -34.28 21.96
CA LYS A 15 -5.39 -34.70 21.56
C LYS A 15 -6.13 -33.61 20.78
N LYS A 16 -6.00 -32.35 21.18
CA LYS A 16 -6.61 -31.21 20.47
C LYS A 16 -6.03 -31.05 19.05
N ILE A 17 -4.71 -31.11 18.90
CA ILE A 17 -4.04 -31.01 17.59
C ILE A 17 -4.40 -32.20 16.71
N VAL A 18 -4.38 -33.43 17.23
CA VAL A 18 -4.78 -34.63 16.46
C VAL A 18 -6.21 -34.50 15.95
N ALA A 19 -7.14 -34.06 16.81
CA ALA A 19 -8.53 -33.84 16.40
C ALA A 19 -8.67 -32.79 15.29
N GLU A 20 -7.87 -31.71 15.34
CA GLU A 20 -7.83 -30.69 14.30
C GLU A 20 -7.28 -31.24 12.97
N VAL A 21 -6.17 -31.98 13.03
CA VAL A 21 -5.57 -32.64 11.84
C VAL A 21 -6.54 -33.63 11.22
N GLU A 22 -7.18 -34.49 12.02
CA GLU A 22 -8.19 -35.44 11.54
C GLU A 22 -9.39 -34.74 10.88
N ALA A 23 -9.84 -33.62 11.44
CA ALA A 23 -10.90 -32.82 10.84
C ALA A 23 -10.47 -32.22 9.50
N ALA A 24 -9.24 -31.69 9.41
CA ALA A 24 -8.69 -31.15 8.18
C ALA A 24 -8.52 -32.24 7.09
N LEU A 25 -8.02 -33.43 7.46
CA LEU A 25 -7.85 -34.55 6.55
C LEU A 25 -9.17 -35.02 5.93
N LYS A 26 -10.28 -34.99 6.69
CA LYS A 26 -11.63 -35.30 6.17
C LYS A 26 -12.09 -34.33 5.09
N LEU A 27 -11.54 -33.12 5.05
CA LEU A 27 -11.84 -32.13 4.02
C LEU A 27 -11.07 -32.38 2.72
N TRP A 28 -9.97 -33.16 2.74
CA TRP A 28 -9.07 -33.35 1.59
C TRP A 28 -9.77 -33.82 0.31
N PRO A 29 -10.67 -34.83 0.33
CA PRO A 29 -11.34 -35.28 -0.89
C PRO A 29 -12.25 -34.22 -1.52
N THR A 30 -12.83 -33.35 -0.69
CA THR A 30 -13.79 -32.34 -1.14
C THR A 30 -13.21 -30.95 -1.26
N HIS A 31 -11.99 -30.73 -0.75
CA HIS A 31 -11.40 -29.43 -0.49
C HIS A 31 -12.41 -28.47 0.18
N GLY A 32 -13.16 -28.99 1.16
CA GLY A 32 -14.22 -28.24 1.84
C GLY A 32 -15.36 -27.77 0.93
N GLN A 33 -15.64 -28.49 -0.17
CA GLN A 33 -16.67 -28.19 -1.16
C GLN A 33 -16.57 -26.77 -1.74
N GLY A 34 -15.34 -26.24 -1.85
CA GLY A 34 -15.10 -24.91 -2.39
C GLY A 34 -15.49 -23.75 -1.45
N LYS A 35 -15.90 -24.01 -0.21
CA LYS A 35 -16.24 -22.96 0.78
C LYS A 35 -15.10 -21.98 1.06
N TRP A 36 -13.85 -22.37 0.80
CA TRP A 36 -12.69 -21.50 0.94
C TRP A 36 -12.63 -20.39 -0.11
N LYS A 37 -13.26 -20.57 -1.28
CA LYS A 37 -13.25 -19.58 -2.37
C LYS A 37 -13.96 -18.28 -1.99
N SER A 38 -14.85 -18.33 -1.00
CA SER A 38 -15.56 -17.16 -0.47
C SER A 38 -14.95 -16.64 0.85
N LYS A 39 -13.76 -17.12 1.23
CA LYS A 39 -13.08 -16.70 2.46
C LYS A 39 -11.85 -15.86 2.12
N LEU A 40 -11.48 -14.98 3.04
CA LEU A 40 -10.20 -14.27 2.99
C LEU A 40 -9.08 -15.24 3.38
N LEU A 41 -8.05 -15.34 2.54
CA LEU A 41 -6.87 -16.12 2.83
C LEU A 41 -5.92 -15.29 3.69
N VAL A 42 -5.68 -15.74 4.92
CA VAL A 42 -4.69 -15.13 5.81
C VAL A 42 -3.48 -16.04 5.85
N LYS A 43 -2.30 -15.47 5.58
CA LYS A 43 -1.00 -16.14 5.69
C LYS A 43 -0.09 -15.32 6.59
N ASP A 44 0.75 -16.00 7.35
CA ASP A 44 1.89 -15.41 8.03
C ASP A 44 3.18 -15.72 7.25
N SER A 45 4.16 -14.84 7.43
CA SER A 45 5.47 -14.93 6.79
C SER A 45 6.49 -14.24 7.67
N ILE A 46 7.72 -14.75 7.69
CA ILE A 46 8.81 -14.14 8.45
C ILE A 46 9.24 -12.85 7.71
N ALA A 47 9.69 -11.85 8.45
CA ALA A 47 10.00 -10.53 7.89
C ALA A 47 11.09 -10.57 6.80
N ASP A 48 12.09 -11.44 6.93
CA ASP A 48 13.20 -11.59 5.99
C ASP A 48 12.74 -12.08 4.60
N ILE A 49 11.96 -13.16 4.55
CA ILE A 49 11.41 -13.71 3.32
C ILE A 49 10.35 -12.76 2.73
N THR A 50 9.63 -12.02 3.58
CA THR A 50 8.70 -10.98 3.12
C THR A 50 9.45 -9.86 2.41
N LEU A 51 10.53 -9.33 3.00
CA LEU A 51 11.39 -8.31 2.38
C LEU A 51 11.96 -8.77 1.02
N GLN A 52 12.31 -10.05 0.88
CA GLN A 52 12.76 -10.61 -0.40
C GLN A 52 11.61 -10.75 -1.41
N GLN A 53 10.43 -11.21 -0.97
CA GLN A 53 9.30 -11.52 -1.85
C GLN A 53 8.56 -10.28 -2.32
N VAL A 54 8.51 -9.19 -1.54
CA VAL A 54 7.95 -7.93 -2.02
C VAL A 54 8.75 -7.35 -3.20
N LEU A 55 10.01 -7.76 -3.40
CA LEU A 55 10.83 -7.40 -4.56
C LEU A 55 10.68 -8.40 -5.72
N THR A 56 10.70 -9.69 -5.42
CA THR A 56 10.77 -10.75 -6.45
C THR A 56 9.40 -11.24 -6.92
N ARG A 57 8.37 -11.12 -6.06
CA ARG A 57 7.00 -11.58 -6.28
C ARG A 57 5.97 -10.62 -5.67
N PRO A 58 6.00 -9.31 -6.00
CA PRO A 58 5.09 -8.33 -5.40
C PRO A 58 3.60 -8.66 -5.61
N ARG A 59 3.26 -9.36 -6.71
CA ARG A 59 1.88 -9.77 -7.03
C ARG A 59 1.31 -10.85 -6.11
N ASP A 60 2.13 -11.49 -5.28
CA ASP A 60 1.67 -12.49 -4.31
C ASP A 60 1.06 -11.82 -3.05
N PHE A 61 1.17 -10.50 -2.93
CA PHE A 61 0.69 -9.71 -1.79
C PHE A 61 -0.50 -8.83 -2.18
N ASP A 62 -1.42 -8.67 -1.23
CA ASP A 62 -2.58 -7.79 -1.33
C ASP A 62 -2.59 -6.81 -0.13
N VAL A 63 -2.77 -7.34 1.08
CA VAL A 63 -2.67 -6.58 2.34
C VAL A 63 -1.59 -7.18 3.23
N ILE A 64 -0.65 -6.34 3.68
CA ILE A 64 0.40 -6.73 4.63
C ILE A 64 0.10 -6.10 5.99
N ALA A 65 -0.26 -6.93 6.97
CA ALA A 65 -0.35 -6.51 8.36
C ALA A 65 0.97 -6.82 9.07
N CYS A 66 1.57 -5.82 9.73
CA CYS A 66 2.86 -5.97 10.39
C CYS A 66 2.99 -5.07 11.61
N MET A 67 4.01 -5.32 12.43
CA MET A 67 4.36 -4.45 13.55
C MET A 67 4.94 -3.12 13.06
N ASN A 68 4.82 -2.08 13.87
CA ASN A 68 5.24 -0.70 13.55
C ASN A 68 6.59 -0.63 12.80
N LEU A 69 7.66 -1.14 13.40
CA LEU A 69 9.01 -1.08 12.80
C LEU A 69 9.14 -1.85 11.47
N ASN A 70 8.49 -3.00 11.35
CA ASN A 70 8.52 -3.76 10.10
C ASN A 70 7.71 -3.05 9.01
N GLY A 71 6.61 -2.40 9.38
CA GLY A 71 5.80 -1.59 8.49
C GLY A 71 6.55 -0.39 7.94
N ASP A 72 7.27 0.31 8.80
CA ASP A 72 8.18 1.41 8.42
C ASP A 72 9.17 0.97 7.33
N TYR A 73 9.95 -0.08 7.60
CA TYR A 73 10.92 -0.60 6.62
C TYR A 73 10.29 -1.14 5.33
N LEU A 74 9.20 -1.91 5.44
CA LEU A 74 8.57 -2.52 4.27
C LEU A 74 7.89 -1.48 3.38
N SER A 75 7.16 -0.54 3.98
CA SER A 75 6.43 0.49 3.23
C SER A 75 7.35 1.38 2.41
N ASP A 76 8.49 1.80 2.99
CA ASP A 76 9.50 2.58 2.27
C ASP A 76 10.14 1.77 1.12
N ALA A 77 10.48 0.50 1.37
CA ALA A 77 11.05 -0.38 0.37
C ALA A 77 10.08 -0.63 -0.80
N ILE A 78 8.79 -0.78 -0.52
CA ILE A 78 7.74 -0.96 -1.54
C ILE A 78 7.50 0.35 -2.29
N ALA A 79 7.44 1.49 -1.60
CA ALA A 79 7.30 2.80 -2.24
C ALA A 79 8.47 3.08 -3.20
N ALA A 80 9.69 2.70 -2.83
CA ALA A 80 10.86 2.83 -3.69
C ALA A 80 10.73 2.07 -5.04
N GLN A 81 9.98 0.96 -5.08
CA GLN A 81 9.78 0.18 -6.32
C GLN A 81 8.89 0.87 -7.35
N ILE A 82 8.01 1.77 -6.91
CA ILE A 82 7.00 2.41 -7.78
C ILE A 82 7.32 3.87 -8.13
N GLY A 83 8.47 4.40 -7.69
CA GLY A 83 8.86 5.79 -7.92
C GLY A 83 9.33 6.55 -6.69
N GLY A 84 9.22 5.94 -5.50
CA GLY A 84 9.67 6.50 -4.23
C GLY A 84 8.54 6.99 -3.33
N ILE A 85 8.91 7.39 -2.11
CA ILE A 85 7.99 7.87 -1.07
C ILE A 85 7.21 9.13 -1.46
N GLY A 86 7.67 9.87 -2.50
CA GLY A 86 7.00 11.06 -3.01
C GLY A 86 5.59 10.82 -3.56
N ILE A 87 5.21 9.56 -3.79
CA ILE A 87 3.88 9.15 -4.30
C ILE A 87 3.17 8.11 -3.43
N ALA A 88 3.74 7.72 -2.29
CA ALA A 88 3.09 6.79 -1.37
C ALA A 88 2.17 7.58 -0.43
N PRO A 89 0.83 7.40 -0.46
CA PRO A 89 -0.06 8.07 0.47
C PRO A 89 -0.12 7.37 1.84
N GLY A 90 -0.58 8.09 2.86
CA GLY A 90 -0.67 7.59 4.24
C GLY A 90 -1.98 7.96 4.92
N ALA A 91 -2.45 7.05 5.79
CA ALA A 91 -3.60 7.29 6.65
C ALA A 91 -3.45 6.59 8.00
N ASN A 92 -3.76 7.33 9.08
CA ASN A 92 -3.85 6.86 10.45
C ASN A 92 -5.31 6.89 10.88
N ILE A 93 -5.96 5.72 10.93
CA ILE A 93 -7.42 5.62 11.12
C ILE A 93 -7.74 4.90 12.43
N ASN A 94 -8.56 5.53 13.27
CA ASN A 94 -9.12 4.93 14.47
C ASN A 94 -10.64 4.72 14.31
N TYR A 95 -11.02 3.51 13.89
CA TYR A 95 -12.42 3.13 13.72
C TYR A 95 -13.24 3.08 15.02
N ILE A 96 -12.61 3.04 16.19
CA ILE A 96 -13.32 3.03 17.48
C ILE A 96 -13.75 4.45 17.87
N THR A 97 -12.87 5.43 17.69
CA THR A 97 -13.15 6.83 18.05
C THR A 97 -13.71 7.65 16.89
N GLY A 98 -13.60 7.14 15.66
CA GLY A 98 -14.01 7.83 14.43
C GLY A 98 -13.02 8.88 13.93
N HIS A 99 -11.86 9.03 14.56
CA HIS A 99 -10.83 9.99 14.13
C HIS A 99 -9.90 9.37 13.07
N ALA A 100 -9.56 10.15 12.05
CA ALA A 100 -8.62 9.78 11.01
C ALA A 100 -7.71 10.96 10.65
N ILE A 101 -6.43 10.67 10.40
CA ILE A 101 -5.42 11.62 9.93
C ILE A 101 -4.90 11.08 8.58
N PHE A 102 -4.82 11.95 7.58
CA PHE A 102 -4.30 11.63 6.26
C PHE A 102 -3.09 12.51 5.99
N GLU A 103 -1.95 11.90 5.70
CA GLU A 103 -0.67 12.60 5.63
C GLU A 103 0.25 11.93 4.62
N ALA A 104 1.17 12.74 4.06
CA ALA A 104 2.24 12.20 3.25
C ALA A 104 3.13 11.27 4.08
N THR A 105 3.61 10.17 3.48
CA THR A 105 4.52 9.24 4.16
C THR A 105 5.93 9.79 4.31
N HIS A 106 6.30 10.77 3.48
CA HIS A 106 7.62 11.38 3.51
C HIS A 106 7.76 12.48 4.57
N GLY A 107 8.99 12.74 5.00
CA GLY A 107 9.31 13.86 5.89
C GLY A 107 9.26 15.25 5.21
N THR A 108 9.67 16.29 5.94
CA THR A 108 9.55 17.70 5.52
C THR A 108 10.54 18.16 4.43
N ALA A 109 11.58 17.37 4.16
CA ALA A 109 12.65 17.67 3.21
C ALA A 109 13.14 19.16 3.23
N PRO A 110 13.69 19.66 4.35
CA PRO A 110 13.92 21.10 4.58
C PRO A 110 14.75 21.81 3.51
N LYS A 111 15.67 21.09 2.86
CA LYS A 111 16.50 21.59 1.76
C LYS A 111 15.73 22.05 0.53
N TYR A 112 14.47 21.63 0.39
CA TYR A 112 13.60 22.01 -0.74
C TYR A 112 12.46 22.96 -0.34
N ALA A 113 12.41 23.41 0.92
CA ALA A 113 11.39 24.32 1.39
C ALA A 113 11.40 25.62 0.56
N ASN A 114 10.22 26.08 0.14
CA ASN A 114 10.01 27.30 -0.67
C ASN A 114 10.69 27.31 -2.05
N LEU A 115 11.12 26.16 -2.58
CA LEU A 115 11.75 26.09 -3.89
C LEU A 115 10.80 25.75 -5.04
N ASP A 116 9.54 25.41 -4.75
CA ASP A 116 8.53 25.01 -5.73
C ASP A 116 9.00 23.83 -6.62
N GLN A 117 9.64 22.83 -6.01
CA GLN A 117 10.28 21.70 -6.72
C GLN A 117 9.76 20.33 -6.30
N VAL A 118 9.33 20.15 -5.05
CA VAL A 118 8.97 18.84 -4.51
C VAL A 118 7.73 18.26 -5.18
N ASN A 119 7.66 16.94 -5.28
CA ASN A 119 6.49 16.23 -5.74
C ASN A 119 5.37 16.31 -4.68
N PRO A 120 4.20 16.89 -4.98
CA PRO A 120 3.06 16.94 -4.05
C PRO A 120 2.22 15.64 -4.09
N GLY A 121 2.61 14.62 -4.85
CA GLY A 121 1.81 13.43 -5.13
C GLY A 121 1.35 12.69 -3.87
N SER A 122 2.25 12.43 -2.93
CA SER A 122 1.94 11.72 -1.68
C SER A 122 0.85 12.42 -0.86
N VAL A 123 0.92 13.76 -0.70
CA VAL A 123 -0.10 14.51 0.02
C VAL A 123 -1.42 14.61 -0.76
N ILE A 124 -1.37 14.75 -2.10
CA ILE A 124 -2.55 14.73 -2.97
C ILE A 124 -3.28 13.39 -2.84
N LEU A 125 -2.55 12.28 -2.93
CA LEU A 125 -3.10 10.92 -2.81
C LEU A 125 -3.57 10.61 -1.38
N SER A 126 -2.97 11.21 -0.36
CA SER A 126 -3.50 11.12 1.01
C SER A 126 -4.84 11.89 1.14
N GLY A 127 -4.97 13.02 0.45
CA GLY A 127 -6.25 13.73 0.30
C GLY A 127 -7.28 12.90 -0.47
N GLU A 128 -6.87 12.15 -1.49
CA GLU A 128 -7.73 11.18 -2.18
C GLU A 128 -8.25 10.11 -1.21
N MET A 129 -7.38 9.51 -0.39
CA MET A 129 -7.77 8.54 0.64
C MET A 129 -8.76 9.12 1.64
N MET A 130 -8.59 10.39 2.02
CA MET A 130 -9.51 11.11 2.90
C MET A 130 -10.90 11.23 2.28
N LEU A 131 -10.99 11.69 1.03
CA LEU A 131 -12.26 11.85 0.32
C LEU A 131 -12.95 10.50 0.11
N ARG A 132 -12.17 9.45 -0.18
CA ARG A 132 -12.66 8.08 -0.29
C ARG A 132 -13.19 7.58 1.04
N TYR A 133 -12.48 7.81 2.14
CA TYR A 133 -12.89 7.46 3.50
C TYR A 133 -14.19 8.17 3.90
N MET A 134 -14.36 9.46 3.57
CA MET A 134 -15.60 10.20 3.80
C MET A 134 -16.76 9.76 2.90
N GLY A 135 -16.49 9.04 1.81
CA GLY A 135 -17.48 8.58 0.83
C GLY A 135 -18.09 7.19 1.11
N THR A 136 -17.62 6.45 2.12
CA THR A 136 -18.06 5.06 2.39
C THR A 136 -19.44 4.96 3.04
N GLU A 137 -19.91 5.99 3.77
CA GLU A 137 -21.21 6.02 4.44
C GLU A 137 -22.13 7.13 3.89
N GLY A 138 -22.69 6.93 2.69
CA GLY A 138 -23.65 7.87 2.08
C GLY A 138 -23.05 9.20 1.59
N GLY A 139 -21.71 9.34 1.61
CA GLY A 139 -21.00 10.54 1.21
C GLY A 139 -20.86 10.70 -0.31
N CYS A 140 -20.92 11.94 -0.78
CA CYS A 140 -20.80 12.34 -2.19
C CYS A 140 -19.35 12.57 -2.68
N TRP A 141 -18.36 12.11 -1.91
CA TRP A 141 -16.93 12.44 -2.14
C TRP A 141 -16.17 11.39 -2.95
N LYS A 142 -16.79 10.24 -3.24
CA LYS A 142 -16.17 9.19 -4.06
C LYS A 142 -15.81 9.68 -5.47
N GLN A 143 -16.70 10.46 -6.10
CA GLN A 143 -16.41 11.02 -7.42
C GLN A 143 -15.21 11.96 -7.39
N ALA A 144 -15.05 12.76 -6.32
CA ALA A 144 -13.90 13.64 -6.17
C ALA A 144 -12.59 12.84 -6.01
N ALA A 145 -12.61 11.76 -5.21
CA ALA A 145 -11.46 10.86 -5.09
C ALA A 145 -11.08 10.23 -6.44
N ASP A 146 -12.07 9.74 -7.20
CA ASP A 146 -11.84 9.15 -8.52
C ASP A 146 -11.29 10.18 -9.54
N LEU A 147 -11.69 11.45 -9.45
CA LEU A 147 -11.13 12.55 -10.25
C LEU A 147 -9.66 12.83 -9.91
N ILE A 148 -9.27 12.76 -8.64
CA ILE A 148 -7.86 12.92 -8.24
C ILE A 148 -7.00 11.82 -8.84
N ILE A 149 -7.43 10.55 -8.75
CA ILE A 149 -6.72 9.42 -9.38
C ILE A 149 -6.58 9.66 -10.88
N LYS A 150 -7.67 10.01 -11.56
CA LYS A 150 -7.66 10.32 -12.99
C LYS A 150 -6.69 11.48 -13.34
N GLY A 151 -6.67 12.52 -12.52
CA GLY A 151 -5.76 13.66 -12.70
C GLY A 151 -4.29 13.26 -12.55
N MET A 152 -3.97 12.50 -11.51
CA MET A 152 -2.61 11.97 -11.26
C MET A 152 -2.13 11.07 -12.40
N ASP A 153 -2.95 10.07 -12.77
CA ASP A 153 -2.65 9.15 -13.87
C ASP A 153 -2.46 9.90 -15.19
N GLY A 154 -3.31 10.90 -15.45
CA GLY A 154 -3.24 11.71 -16.66
C GLY A 154 -1.96 12.55 -16.74
N ALA A 155 -1.58 13.24 -15.67
CA ALA A 155 -0.37 14.06 -15.63
C ALA A 155 0.91 13.22 -15.80
N ILE A 156 0.99 12.08 -15.10
CA ILE A 156 2.13 11.15 -15.19
C ILE A 156 2.19 10.51 -16.58
N SER A 157 1.06 10.04 -17.12
CA SER A 157 0.98 9.45 -18.47
C SER A 157 1.32 10.45 -19.56
N ALA A 158 0.99 11.73 -19.38
CA ALA A 158 1.40 12.83 -20.24
C ALA A 158 2.87 13.24 -20.04
N LYS A 159 3.62 12.52 -19.20
CA LYS A 159 5.05 12.75 -18.88
C LYS A 159 5.33 14.17 -18.38
N THR A 160 4.33 14.80 -17.76
CA THR A 160 4.45 16.13 -17.15
C THR A 160 4.57 15.94 -15.65
N VAL A 161 5.81 15.92 -15.15
CA VAL A 161 6.14 15.41 -13.81
C VAL A 161 7.20 16.28 -13.12
N THR A 162 7.34 16.12 -11.80
CA THR A 162 8.42 16.76 -11.02
C THR A 162 9.77 16.06 -11.20
N TYR A 163 10.84 16.66 -10.66
CA TYR A 163 12.23 16.27 -10.92
C TYR A 163 12.56 14.81 -10.53
N ASP A 164 11.87 14.26 -9.54
CA ASP A 164 12.05 12.92 -9.02
C ASP A 164 11.64 11.87 -10.07
N PHE A 165 10.46 12.00 -10.65
CA PHE A 165 10.03 11.16 -11.76
C PHE A 165 10.79 11.46 -13.05
N GLU A 166 11.10 12.72 -13.34
CA GLU A 166 11.89 13.08 -14.53
C GLU A 166 13.21 12.31 -14.56
N ARG A 167 13.90 12.24 -13.42
CA ARG A 167 15.16 11.50 -13.28
C ARG A 167 14.99 10.01 -13.54
N LEU A 168 13.92 9.39 -13.02
CA LEU A 168 13.65 7.95 -13.19
C LEU A 168 13.28 7.62 -14.64
N MET A 169 12.34 8.36 -15.23
CA MET A 169 11.90 8.16 -16.62
C MET A 169 13.06 8.35 -17.61
N LYS A 170 13.93 9.36 -17.38
CA LYS A 170 15.15 9.54 -18.20
C LYS A 170 16.15 8.39 -18.05
N ALA A 171 16.30 7.83 -16.84
CA ALA A 171 17.15 6.66 -16.62
C ALA A 171 16.61 5.41 -17.33
N GLU A 172 15.30 5.32 -17.54
CA GLU A 172 14.63 4.30 -18.33
C GLU A 172 14.65 4.57 -19.86
N GLY A 173 15.29 5.67 -20.29
CA GLY A 173 15.46 6.02 -21.70
C GLY A 173 14.36 6.91 -22.28
N ASP A 174 13.45 7.44 -21.46
CA ASP A 174 12.43 8.36 -21.93
C ASP A 174 13.01 9.76 -22.18
N THR A 175 13.01 10.17 -23.44
CA THR A 175 13.54 11.47 -23.88
C THR A 175 12.47 12.56 -23.96
N GLN A 176 11.19 12.21 -23.80
CA GLN A 176 10.06 13.13 -23.99
C GLN A 176 9.43 13.60 -22.68
N VAL A 177 10.20 13.58 -21.59
CA VAL A 177 9.71 13.94 -20.25
C VAL A 177 9.77 15.45 -20.05
N LYS A 178 8.65 16.05 -19.66
CA LYS A 178 8.54 17.46 -19.30
C LYS A 178 8.64 17.62 -17.79
N LYS A 179 9.79 18.07 -17.30
CA LYS A 179 9.94 18.49 -15.91
C LYS A 179 9.16 19.78 -15.66
N VAL A 180 8.38 19.81 -14.59
CA VAL A 180 7.65 20.98 -14.11
C VAL A 180 7.92 21.24 -12.63
N LYS A 181 7.51 22.43 -12.16
CA LYS A 181 7.51 22.81 -10.74
C LYS A 181 6.42 22.09 -9.94
N CYS A 182 6.45 22.20 -8.62
CA CYS A 182 5.42 21.64 -7.74
C CYS A 182 4.03 22.22 -8.07
N SER A 183 3.92 23.54 -8.14
CA SER A 183 2.70 24.26 -8.51
C SER A 183 2.18 23.85 -9.90
N GLU A 184 3.06 23.82 -10.89
CA GLU A 184 2.75 23.43 -12.28
C GLU A 184 2.33 21.96 -12.39
N PHE A 185 2.86 21.08 -11.53
CA PHE A 185 2.41 19.69 -11.47
C PHE A 185 0.98 19.60 -10.92
N ALA A 186 0.65 20.37 -9.88
CA ALA A 186 -0.73 20.46 -9.40
C ALA A 186 -1.69 20.97 -10.49
N ASP A 187 -1.30 21.99 -11.27
CA ASP A 187 -2.08 22.48 -12.41
C ASP A 187 -2.26 21.39 -13.49
N ALA A 188 -1.21 20.60 -13.75
CA ALA A 188 -1.29 19.48 -14.69
C ALA A 188 -2.28 18.42 -14.19
N VAL A 189 -2.23 18.05 -12.91
CA VAL A 189 -3.17 17.11 -12.28
C VAL A 189 -4.61 17.63 -12.43
N ILE A 190 -4.87 18.89 -12.09
CA ILE A 190 -6.19 19.54 -12.22
C ILE A 190 -6.69 19.46 -13.67
N LYS A 191 -5.84 19.81 -14.65
CA LYS A 191 -6.19 19.76 -16.07
C LYS A 191 -6.61 18.37 -16.54
N HIS A 192 -6.07 17.31 -15.94
CA HIS A 192 -6.39 15.93 -16.30
C HIS A 192 -7.62 15.36 -15.56
N MET A 193 -8.15 16.04 -14.54
CA MET A 193 -9.35 15.59 -13.82
C MET A 193 -10.58 15.58 -14.75
N GLY A 194 -10.76 16.57 -15.62
CA GLY A 194 -11.88 16.65 -16.57
C GLY A 194 -12.46 18.04 -16.68
#